data_AF-A0A7X9GQ13-F1
#
_entry.id   AF-A0A7X9GQ13-F1
#
_cell.length_a   1.000
_cell.length_b   1.000
_cell.length_c   1.000
_cell.angle_alpha   90.00
_cell.angle_beta   90.00
_cell.angle_gamma   90.00
#
_symmetry.space_group_name_H-M   'P 1'
#
loop_
_entity.id
_entity.type
_entity.pdbx_description
1 polymer ?
#
loop_
_entity_poly.entity_id
_entity_poly.type
_entity_poly.pdbx_seq_one_letter_code
_entity_poly.pdbx_strand_id
1 'polypeptide(L)'
;MFIRKKKNRSGITSVIVIDKNRGKFKELKTIGISSNPAEIENFYKKDQEWIKRRTSSLELDLFGERAQTERLLENIDQLLINGTELLLESIFDKIGFSAINDPIFKYLVLFRLSYSSSKRATVDYLKDYHDVEVDLSAVYRYLDTLKNSYKDKILQISISHTKQTLGGVVGICSMM
;
A
#
# COMPACT_ATOMS: atom_id res chain seq x y z
N MET A 1 -5.31 13.88 -22.93
CA MET A 1 -4.79 14.64 -24.09
C MET A 1 -5.51 14.19 -25.37
N PHE A 2 -5.81 15.11 -26.30
CA PHE A 2 -6.51 14.82 -27.55
C PHE A 2 -5.89 15.59 -28.72
N ILE A 3 -6.06 15.07 -29.94
CA ILE A 3 -5.62 15.74 -31.18
C ILE A 3 -6.77 16.60 -31.69
N ARG A 4 -6.49 17.86 -32.04
CA ARG A 4 -7.48 18.78 -32.61
C ARG A 4 -6.94 19.39 -33.92
N LYS A 5 -7.75 19.30 -34.98
CA LYS A 5 -7.54 20.04 -36.23
C LYS A 5 -8.21 21.41 -36.08
N LYS A 6 -7.43 22.50 -36.05
CA LYS A 6 -7.89 23.89 -35.85
C LYS A 6 -7.75 24.66 -37.16
N LYS A 7 -8.88 25.06 -37.76
CA LYS A 7 -8.89 25.87 -38.99
C LYS A 7 -8.65 27.34 -38.65
N ASN A 8 -7.61 27.94 -39.22
CA ASN A 8 -7.28 29.35 -39.00
C ASN A 8 -8.01 30.26 -40.00
N ARG A 9 -8.13 31.55 -39.66
CA ARG A 9 -8.77 32.56 -40.55
C ARG A 9 -8.09 32.66 -41.92
N SER A 10 -6.80 32.32 -42.01
CA SER A 10 -6.01 32.31 -43.25
C SER A 10 -6.24 31.08 -44.15
N GLY A 11 -7.18 30.18 -43.81
CA GLY A 11 -7.48 28.97 -44.59
C GLY A 11 -6.57 27.76 -44.31
N ILE A 12 -5.51 27.95 -43.53
CA ILE A 12 -4.54 26.91 -43.15
C ILE A 12 -5.04 26.16 -41.90
N THR A 13 -4.80 24.85 -41.82
CA THR A 13 -5.18 24.02 -40.67
C THR A 13 -3.99 23.71 -39.79
N SER A 14 -4.09 24.02 -38.50
CA SER A 14 -3.12 23.63 -37.48
C SER A 14 -3.53 22.31 -36.84
N VAL A 15 -2.59 21.36 -36.75
CA VAL A 15 -2.75 20.11 -35.99
C VAL A 15 -2.06 20.29 -34.65
N ILE A 16 -2.87 20.26 -33.59
CA ILE A 16 -2.44 20.58 -32.22
C ILE A 16 -2.84 19.48 -31.24
N VAL A 17 -1.99 19.24 -30.26
CA VAL A 17 -2.30 18.41 -29.10
C VAL A 17 -2.82 19.31 -27.99
N ILE A 18 -4.02 19.00 -27.51
CA ILE A 18 -4.69 19.72 -26.43
C ILE A 18 -4.84 18.83 -25.20
N ASP A 19 -4.75 19.45 -24.03
CA ASP A 19 -5.14 18.83 -22.78
C ASP A 19 -6.46 19.41 -22.28
N LYS A 20 -7.29 18.57 -21.67
CA LYS A 20 -8.59 18.97 -21.12
C LYS A 20 -8.58 18.68 -19.62
N ASN A 21 -8.22 19.70 -18.84
CA ASN A 21 -8.25 19.62 -17.38
C ASN A 21 -9.33 20.57 -16.84
N ARG A 22 -10.24 20.04 -16.00
CA ARG A 22 -11.34 20.79 -15.35
C ARG A 22 -12.14 21.68 -16.32
N GLY A 23 -12.45 21.15 -17.50
CA GLY A 23 -13.26 21.84 -18.52
C GLY A 23 -12.54 22.92 -19.34
N LYS A 24 -11.28 23.24 -19.03
CA LYS A 24 -10.46 24.19 -19.80
C LYS A 24 -9.55 23.45 -20.77
N PHE A 25 -9.44 23.96 -21.99
CA PHE A 25 -8.52 23.45 -23.00
C PHE A 25 -7.19 24.19 -22.91
N LYS A 26 -6.09 23.43 -22.80
CA LYS A 26 -4.73 23.96 -22.88
C LYS A 26 -4.03 23.37 -24.10
N GLU A 27 -3.51 24.21 -24.99
CA GLU A 27 -2.67 23.76 -26.08
C GLU A 27 -1.31 23.32 -25.51
N LEU A 28 -0.92 22.07 -25.75
CA LEU A 28 0.33 21.50 -25.24
C LEU A 28 1.46 21.62 -26.28
N LYS A 29 1.14 21.33 -27.54
CA LYS A 29 2.10 21.35 -28.63
C LYS A 29 1.39 21.49 -29.97
N THR A 30 1.98 22.27 -30.87
CA THR A 30 1.64 22.28 -32.29
C THR A 30 2.63 21.39 -33.02
N ILE A 31 2.14 20.42 -33.79
CA ILE A 31 3.00 19.47 -34.51
C ILE A 31 3.21 19.92 -35.95
N GLY A 32 2.21 20.57 -36.56
CA GLY A 32 2.33 21.11 -37.91
C GLY A 32 1.14 21.98 -38.29
N ILE A 33 1.34 22.77 -39.35
CA ILE A 33 0.34 23.67 -39.92
C ILE A 33 0.44 23.52 -41.43
N SER A 34 -0.65 23.16 -42.10
CA SER A 34 -0.67 23.04 -43.57
C SER A 34 -2.08 23.26 -44.13
N SER A 35 -2.16 23.62 -45.40
CA SER A 35 -3.39 23.69 -46.19
C SER A 35 -3.58 22.42 -47.04
N ASN A 36 -2.56 21.57 -47.14
CA ASN A 36 -2.61 20.32 -47.90
C ASN A 36 -3.22 19.19 -47.05
N PRO A 37 -4.34 18.56 -47.46
CA PRO A 37 -4.97 17.46 -46.74
C PRO A 37 -4.03 16.27 -46.45
N ALA A 38 -3.11 15.94 -47.37
CA ALA A 38 -2.18 14.83 -47.19
C ALA A 38 -1.16 15.11 -46.08
N GLU A 39 -0.68 16.35 -45.98
CA GLU A 39 0.24 16.76 -44.92
C GLU A 39 -0.46 16.86 -43.56
N ILE A 40 -1.71 17.33 -43.54
CA ILE A 40 -2.53 17.36 -42.31
C ILE A 40 -2.70 15.95 -41.74
N GLU A 41 -2.89 14.95 -42.59
CA GLU A 41 -3.01 13.55 -42.16
C GLU A 41 -1.67 12.98 -41.70
N ASN A 42 -0.56 13.35 -42.35
CA ASN A 42 0.77 13.00 -41.87
C ASN A 42 1.08 13.60 -40.50
N PHE A 43 0.71 14.86 -40.26
CA PHE A 43 0.81 15.47 -38.93
C PHE A 43 -0.06 14.72 -37.92
N TYR A 44 -1.30 14.37 -38.27
CA TYR A 44 -2.17 13.61 -37.38
C TYR A 44 -1.55 12.27 -36.92
N LYS A 45 -0.87 11.53 -37.82
CA LYS A 45 -0.13 10.31 -37.45
C LYS A 45 1.05 10.61 -36.51
N LYS A 46 1.82 11.67 -36.79
CA LYS A 46 2.92 12.10 -35.91
C LYS A 46 2.43 12.54 -34.52
N ASP A 47 1.26 13.18 -34.44
CA ASP A 47 0.61 13.53 -33.18
C ASP A 47 0.24 12.28 -32.37
N GLN A 48 -0.30 11.24 -33.02
CA GLN A 48 -0.62 9.97 -32.35
C GLN A 48 0.62 9.32 -31.74
N GLU A 49 1.74 9.29 -32.48
CA GLU A 49 3.02 8.78 -31.97
C GLU A 49 3.59 9.65 -30.84
N TRP A 50 3.38 10.97 -30.90
CA TRP A 50 3.81 11.89 -29.85
C TRP A 50 3.01 11.70 -28.57
N ILE A 51 1.68 11.53 -28.68
CA ILE A 51 0.81 11.21 -27.54
C ILE A 51 1.21 9.85 -26.97
N LYS A 52 1.34 8.80 -27.81
CA LYS A 52 1.77 7.48 -27.37
C LYS A 52 3.06 7.54 -26.58
N ARG A 53 4.15 8.08 -27.14
CA ARG A 53 5.45 8.20 -26.43
C ARG A 53 5.35 8.93 -25.08
N ARG A 54 4.47 9.92 -24.98
CA ARG A 54 4.29 10.70 -23.74
C ARG A 54 3.38 10.00 -22.73
N THR A 55 2.42 9.20 -23.20
CA THR A 55 1.52 8.40 -22.34
C THR A 55 2.13 7.04 -21.98
N SER A 56 3.05 6.48 -22.77
CA SER A 56 3.74 5.20 -22.51
C SER A 56 4.59 5.19 -21.23
N SER A 57 4.87 6.34 -20.61
CA SER A 57 5.46 6.41 -19.28
C SER A 57 4.43 6.22 -18.15
N LEU A 58 3.12 6.17 -18.47
CA LEU A 58 2.02 6.18 -17.51
C LEU A 58 0.85 5.25 -17.86
N GLU A 59 0.82 4.63 -19.04
CA GLU A 59 -0.18 3.63 -19.40
C GLU A 59 0.24 2.27 -18.82
N LEU A 60 -0.32 1.95 -17.65
CA LEU A 60 -0.57 0.56 -17.26
C LEU A 60 -1.55 -0.01 -18.29
N ASP A 61 -1.02 -0.77 -19.25
CA ASP A 61 -1.84 -1.49 -20.22
C ASP A 61 -2.47 -2.71 -19.53
N LEU A 62 -3.64 -2.46 -18.93
CA LEU A 62 -4.47 -3.45 -18.24
C LEU A 62 -5.14 -4.46 -19.21
N PHE A 63 -4.87 -4.40 -20.52
CA PHE A 63 -5.43 -5.33 -21.50
C PHE A 63 -4.42 -6.36 -22.01
N GLY A 64 -3.13 -6.20 -21.70
CA GLY A 64 -2.05 -7.17 -21.91
C GLY A 64 -1.75 -8.02 -20.67
N GLU A 65 -2.78 -8.37 -19.90
CA GLU A 65 -2.69 -8.74 -18.48
C GLU A 65 -1.65 -9.80 -18.12
N ARG A 66 -1.38 -10.82 -18.96
CA ARG A 66 -0.44 -11.88 -18.56
C ARG A 66 1.02 -11.50 -18.72
N ALA A 67 1.47 -11.16 -19.92
CA ALA A 67 2.90 -10.93 -20.17
C ALA A 67 3.44 -9.68 -19.45
N GLN A 68 2.60 -8.66 -19.21
CA GLN A 68 3.01 -7.50 -18.43
C GLN A 68 2.97 -7.76 -16.93
N THR A 69 1.98 -8.52 -16.43
CA THR A 69 1.97 -8.95 -15.03
C THR A 69 3.13 -9.90 -14.75
N GLU A 70 3.44 -10.84 -15.64
CA GLU A 70 4.59 -11.74 -15.55
C GLU A 70 5.90 -10.95 -15.49
N ARG A 71 6.09 -9.98 -16.39
CA ARG A 71 7.27 -9.09 -16.33
C ARG A 71 7.30 -8.25 -15.06
N LEU A 72 6.15 -7.77 -14.56
CA LEU A 72 6.11 -7.03 -13.31
C LEU A 72 6.49 -7.93 -12.13
N LEU A 73 5.92 -9.13 -12.04
CA LEU A 73 6.22 -10.13 -11.02
C LEU A 73 7.68 -10.60 -11.08
N GLU A 74 8.24 -10.78 -12.28
CA GLU A 74 9.66 -11.10 -12.52
C GLU A 74 10.60 -9.99 -12.05
N ASN A 75 10.14 -8.74 -12.02
CA ASN A 75 10.90 -7.58 -11.53
C ASN A 75 10.58 -7.22 -10.07
N ILE A 76 9.71 -7.99 -9.38
CA ILE A 76 9.56 -7.86 -7.93
C ILE A 76 10.73 -8.59 -7.28
N ASP A 77 11.78 -7.84 -6.97
CA ASP A 77 12.94 -8.38 -6.24
C ASP A 77 12.54 -8.81 -4.82
N GLN A 78 11.61 -8.10 -4.17
CA GLN A 78 11.14 -8.38 -2.81
C GLN A 78 9.69 -7.92 -2.61
N LEU A 79 8.86 -8.79 -2.02
CA LEU A 79 7.49 -8.47 -1.60
C LEU A 79 7.47 -8.34 -0.08
N LEU A 80 7.40 -7.11 0.42
CA LEU A 80 7.29 -6.83 1.86
C LEU A 80 5.85 -7.08 2.34
N ILE A 81 5.61 -8.25 2.92
CA ILE A 81 4.31 -8.60 3.53
C ILE A 81 4.30 -8.08 4.98
N ASN A 82 4.18 -6.76 5.17
CA ASN A 82 4.12 -6.14 6.50
C ASN A 82 2.79 -5.39 6.77
N GLY A 83 1.82 -5.44 5.85
CA GLY A 83 0.57 -4.68 5.98
C GLY A 83 -0.24 -5.02 7.23
N THR A 84 -0.31 -6.31 7.59
CA THR A 84 -0.96 -6.77 8.82
C THR A 84 -0.24 -6.23 10.06
N GLU A 85 1.09 -6.24 10.03
CA GLU A 85 1.91 -5.74 11.13
C GLU A 85 1.68 -4.23 11.34
N LEU A 86 1.76 -3.42 10.27
CA LEU A 86 1.52 -1.98 10.34
C LEU A 86 0.15 -1.64 10.95
N LEU A 87 -0.90 -2.39 10.58
CA LEU A 87 -2.23 -2.17 11.13
C LEU A 87 -2.29 -2.58 12.61
N LEU A 88 -1.79 -3.77 12.94
CA LEU A 88 -1.84 -4.31 14.30
C LEU A 88 -0.95 -3.53 15.27
N GLU A 89 0.20 -3.02 14.82
CA GLU A 89 1.05 -2.11 15.58
C GLU A 89 0.29 -0.86 16.01
N SER A 90 -0.45 -0.25 15.08
CA SER A 90 -1.25 0.95 15.40
C SER A 90 -2.32 0.67 16.47
N ILE A 91 -2.89 -0.54 16.47
CA ILE A 91 -3.88 -0.97 17.47
C ILE A 91 -3.18 -1.25 18.80
N PHE A 92 -2.04 -1.96 18.78
CA PHE A 92 -1.21 -2.23 19.94
C PHE A 92 -0.83 -0.94 20.68
N ASP A 93 -0.44 0.09 19.92
CA ASP A 93 -0.08 1.40 20.46
C ASP A 93 -1.30 2.16 21.01
N LYS A 94 -2.45 2.13 20.31
CA LYS A 94 -3.71 2.75 20.78
C LYS A 94 -4.25 2.14 22.06
N ILE A 95 -4.04 0.84 22.26
CA ILE A 95 -4.39 0.16 23.53
C ILE A 95 -3.47 0.64 24.66
N GLY A 96 -2.25 1.09 24.33
CA GLY A 96 -1.25 1.56 25.28
C GLY A 96 -0.21 0.50 25.65
N PHE A 97 -0.15 -0.61 24.91
CA PHE A 97 0.78 -1.69 25.21
C PHE A 97 2.25 -1.35 24.96
N SER A 98 2.55 -0.31 24.18
CA SER A 98 3.92 0.20 24.00
C SER A 98 4.55 0.73 25.29
N ALA A 99 3.75 0.96 26.36
CA ALA A 99 4.29 1.22 27.69
C ALA A 99 5.07 0.04 28.29
N ILE A 100 4.91 -1.17 27.73
CA ILE A 100 5.72 -2.34 28.01
C ILE A 100 6.84 -2.34 26.97
N ASN A 101 8.00 -1.81 27.35
CA ASN A 101 9.17 -1.65 26.49
C ASN A 101 9.90 -2.99 26.27
N ASP A 102 9.19 -3.97 25.72
CA ASP A 102 9.66 -5.32 25.47
C ASP A 102 9.32 -5.71 24.02
N PRO A 103 10.30 -5.74 23.11
CA PRO A 103 10.06 -6.10 21.71
C PRO A 103 9.50 -7.51 21.53
N ILE A 104 9.94 -8.48 22.35
CA ILE A 104 9.47 -9.86 22.27
C ILE A 104 7.99 -9.91 22.65
N PHE A 105 7.55 -9.14 23.65
CA PHE A 105 6.12 -9.00 23.97
C PHE A 105 5.32 -8.55 22.75
N LYS A 106 5.76 -7.47 22.10
CA LYS A 106 5.08 -6.89 20.94
C LYS A 106 4.97 -7.94 19.82
N TYR A 107 6.08 -8.55 19.42
CA TYR A 107 6.07 -9.55 18.35
C TYR A 107 5.17 -10.74 18.65
N LEU A 108 5.14 -11.22 19.90
CA LEU A 108 4.26 -12.31 20.29
C LEU A 108 2.78 -11.96 20.21
N VAL A 109 2.39 -10.73 20.59
CA VAL A 109 1.01 -10.27 20.48
C VAL A 109 0.61 -10.14 19.01
N LEU A 110 1.43 -9.50 18.18
CA LEU A 110 1.15 -9.31 16.75
C LEU A 110 1.09 -10.65 16.01
N PHE A 111 2.02 -11.57 16.34
CA PHE A 111 2.01 -12.93 15.82
C PHE A 111 0.74 -13.67 16.19
N ARG A 112 0.30 -13.63 17.45
CA ARG A 112 -0.91 -14.33 17.92
C ARG A 112 -2.20 -13.85 17.26
N LEU A 113 -2.26 -12.58 16.90
CA LEU A 113 -3.41 -12.00 16.18
C LEU A 113 -3.39 -12.35 14.70
N SER A 114 -2.21 -12.36 14.08
CA SER A 114 -2.04 -12.65 12.65
C SER A 114 -2.09 -14.15 12.34
N TYR A 115 -1.59 -14.96 13.28
CA TYR A 115 -1.42 -16.40 13.15
C TYR A 115 -1.86 -17.08 14.45
N SER A 116 -2.93 -17.86 14.40
CA SER A 116 -3.45 -18.64 15.54
C SER A 116 -2.67 -19.95 15.78
N SER A 117 -1.39 -20.01 15.41
CA SER A 117 -0.63 -21.25 15.30
C SER A 117 0.12 -21.65 16.58
N SER A 118 0.78 -22.80 16.54
CA SER A 118 1.45 -23.42 17.70
C SER A 118 2.64 -22.60 18.22
N LYS A 119 3.14 -22.92 19.42
CA LYS A 119 4.33 -22.28 20.02
C LYS A 119 5.61 -22.49 19.19
N ARG A 120 5.64 -23.54 18.37
CA ARG A 120 6.75 -23.84 17.46
C ARG A 120 6.75 -22.87 16.27
N ALA A 121 5.57 -22.56 15.74
CA ALA A 121 5.42 -21.58 14.67
C ALA A 121 5.83 -20.16 15.11
N THR A 122 5.79 -19.87 16.41
CA THR A 122 6.33 -18.62 16.97
C THR A 122 7.85 -18.53 16.83
N VAL A 123 8.57 -19.64 17.00
CA VAL A 123 10.03 -19.68 16.81
C VAL A 123 10.37 -19.37 15.36
N ASP A 124 9.69 -20.05 14.43
CA ASP A 124 9.89 -19.85 12.99
C ASP A 124 9.58 -18.40 12.60
N TYR A 125 8.48 -17.83 13.09
CA TYR A 125 8.12 -16.44 12.84
C TYR A 125 9.16 -15.42 13.34
N LEU A 126 9.64 -15.58 14.57
CA LEU A 126 10.63 -14.67 15.14
C LEU A 126 11.93 -14.70 14.35
N LYS A 127 12.34 -15.88 13.87
CA LYS A 127 13.50 -16.02 13.00
C LYS A 127 13.28 -15.41 11.63
N ASP A 128 12.20 -15.78 10.95
CA ASP A 128 11.97 -15.44 9.54
C ASP A 128 11.64 -13.95 9.32
N TYR A 129 10.94 -13.32 10.27
CA TYR A 129 10.42 -11.95 10.11
C TYR A 129 11.16 -10.90 10.95
N HIS A 130 11.80 -11.31 12.05
CA HIS A 130 12.43 -10.39 12.99
C HIS A 130 13.92 -10.67 13.24
N ASP A 131 14.51 -11.66 12.56
CA ASP A 131 15.90 -12.09 12.75
C ASP A 131 16.23 -12.43 14.22
N VAL A 132 15.22 -12.88 14.97
CA VAL A 132 15.32 -13.25 16.37
C VAL A 132 15.42 -14.78 16.47
N GLU A 133 16.64 -15.28 16.64
CA GLU A 133 16.88 -16.70 16.87
C GLU A 133 16.61 -17.06 18.35
N VAL A 134 15.49 -17.74 18.59
CA VAL A 134 15.13 -18.27 19.90
C VAL A 134 14.76 -19.75 19.78
N ASP A 135 15.16 -20.56 20.75
CA ASP A 135 14.65 -21.92 20.83
C ASP A 135 13.23 -21.97 21.45
N LEU A 136 12.57 -23.11 21.30
CA LEU A 136 11.21 -23.30 21.84
C LEU A 136 11.15 -23.12 23.37
N SER A 137 12.19 -23.55 24.09
CA SER A 137 12.28 -23.41 25.55
C SER A 137 12.39 -21.94 25.98
N ALA A 138 13.08 -21.11 25.20
CA ALA A 138 13.16 -19.67 25.43
C ALA A 138 11.78 -19.01 25.29
N VAL A 139 10.99 -19.41 24.28
CA VAL A 139 9.60 -18.94 24.15
C VAL A 139 8.77 -19.34 25.37
N TYR A 140 8.90 -20.58 25.87
CA TYR A 140 8.20 -21.01 27.09
C TYR A 140 8.62 -20.21 28.34
N ARG A 141 9.93 -20.03 28.56
CA ARG A 141 10.44 -19.22 29.68
C ARG A 141 9.98 -17.78 29.60
N TYR A 142 9.90 -17.22 28.40
CA TYR A 142 9.37 -15.88 28.19
C TYR A 142 7.89 -15.80 28.56
N LEU A 143 7.06 -16.78 28.18
CA LEU A 143 5.65 -16.82 28.55
C LEU A 143 5.46 -16.90 30.08
N ASP A 144 6.30 -17.65 30.79
CA ASP A 144 6.30 -17.66 32.24
C ASP A 144 6.70 -16.30 32.83
N THR A 145 7.70 -15.65 32.24
CA THR A 145 8.12 -14.29 32.61
C THR A 145 7.00 -13.29 32.40
N LEU A 146 6.28 -13.37 31.28
CA LEU A 146 5.14 -12.51 30.98
C LEU A 146 4.01 -12.68 31.99
N LYS A 147 3.70 -13.92 32.36
CA LYS A 147 2.70 -14.22 33.40
C LYS A 147 3.08 -13.65 34.77
N ASN A 148 4.36 -13.70 35.13
CA ASN A 148 4.83 -13.28 36.45
C ASN A 148 5.12 -11.77 36.54
N SER A 149 5.56 -11.15 35.45
CA SER A 149 6.11 -9.78 35.46
C SER A 149 5.18 -8.76 34.81
N TYR A 150 4.48 -9.15 33.74
CA TYR A 150 3.69 -8.20 32.94
C TYR A 150 2.19 -8.34 33.12
N LYS A 151 1.70 -9.44 33.71
CA LYS A 151 0.25 -9.72 33.85
C LYS A 151 -0.53 -8.56 34.43
N ASP A 152 -0.12 -8.00 35.56
CA ASP A 152 -0.87 -6.94 36.23
C ASP A 152 -0.84 -5.64 35.41
N LYS A 153 0.30 -5.30 34.80
CA LYS A 153 0.44 -4.14 33.94
C LYS A 153 -0.40 -4.26 32.66
N ILE A 154 -0.36 -5.43 32.00
CA ILE A 154 -1.20 -5.74 30.84
C ILE A 154 -2.67 -5.63 31.21
N LEU A 155 -3.07 -6.18 32.35
CA LEU A 155 -4.45 -6.14 32.83
C LEU A 155 -4.91 -4.70 33.09
N GLN A 156 -4.08 -3.89 33.75
CA GLN A 156 -4.38 -2.49 34.02
C GLN A 156 -4.54 -1.67 32.74
N ILE A 157 -3.64 -1.85 31.77
CA ILE A 157 -3.72 -1.19 30.45
C ILE A 157 -5.01 -1.62 29.74
N SER A 158 -5.28 -2.93 29.71
CA SER A 158 -6.46 -3.50 29.03
C SER A 158 -7.77 -2.98 29.63
N ILE A 159 -7.89 -2.97 30.95
CA ILE A 159 -9.08 -2.46 31.65
C ILE A 159 -9.23 -0.96 31.42
N SER A 160 -8.14 -0.19 31.52
CA SER A 160 -8.18 1.26 31.30
C SER A 160 -8.65 1.61 29.89
N HIS A 161 -8.06 0.96 28.88
CA HIS A 161 -8.48 1.13 27.49
C HIS A 161 -9.94 0.71 27.28
N THR A 162 -10.34 -0.44 27.82
CA THR A 162 -11.73 -0.93 27.69
C THR A 162 -12.74 0.03 28.34
N LYS A 163 -12.43 0.56 29.53
CA LYS A 163 -13.25 1.58 30.20
C LYS A 163 -13.39 2.83 29.34
N GLN A 164 -12.29 3.30 28.76
CA GLN A 164 -12.31 4.47 27.88
C GLN A 164 -13.19 4.22 26.64
N THR A 165 -13.04 3.06 26.00
CA THR A 165 -13.77 2.71 24.77
C THR A 165 -15.26 2.45 25.02
N LEU A 166 -15.63 1.90 26.18
CA LEU A 166 -17.01 1.55 26.53
C LEU A 166 -17.74 2.62 27.39
N GLY A 167 -17.20 3.83 27.51
CA GLY A 167 -17.84 4.92 28.26
C GLY A 167 -17.92 4.69 29.78
N GLY A 168 -16.98 3.93 30.34
CA GLY A 168 -16.78 3.75 31.78
C GLY A 168 -17.54 2.57 32.41
N VAL A 169 -18.44 1.91 31.68
CA VAL A 169 -19.19 0.75 32.19
C VAL A 169 -18.54 -0.55 31.69
N VAL A 170 -17.92 -1.29 32.60
CA VAL A 170 -17.38 -2.63 32.32
C VAL A 170 -18.16 -3.63 33.15
N GLY A 171 -19.03 -4.41 32.49
CA GLY A 171 -19.73 -5.53 33.11
C GLY A 171 -18.80 -6.72 33.30
N ILE A 172 -18.86 -7.36 34.47
CA ILE A 172 -18.12 -8.60 34.73
C ILE A 172 -18.94 -9.76 34.17
N CYS A 173 -18.48 -10.39 33.08
CA CYS A 173 -18.97 -11.71 32.69
C CYS A 173 -18.16 -12.76 33.44
N SER A 174 -18.71 -13.27 34.55
CA SER A 174 -18.20 -14.49 35.17
C SER A 174 -18.63 -15.66 34.31
N MET A 175 -17.71 -16.28 33.55
CA MET A 175 -17.96 -17.60 32.98
C MET A 175 -17.79 -18.64 34.09
N MET A 176 -18.90 -19.33 34.39
CA MET A 176 -19.00 -20.45 35.31
C MET A 176 -18.66 -21.76 34.59
#